data_AF-A0A9E2B6L4-F1
#
_entry.id   AF-A0A9E2B6L4-F1
#
_cell.length_a   1.000
_cell.length_b   1.000
_cell.length_c   1.000
_cell.angle_alpha   90.00
_cell.angle_beta   90.00
_cell.angle_gamma   90.00
#
_symmetry.space_group_name_H-M   'P 1'
#
loop_
_entity.id
_entity.type
_entity.pdbx_description
1 polymer ?
#
loop_
_entity_poly.entity_id
_entity_poly.type
_entity_poly.pdbx_seq_one_letter_code
_entity_poly.pdbx_strand_id
1 'polypeptide(L)'
;PYTEAEAMISNLSSVSGALIRGIDPEFETEVSEIHQNMKFGELGDLVAGDYGIILGSGLANTLDVVPGDRVTMVTPQATSSPLGFLPRLRRFKVVGIFEIGVYEYDRSSAIIHTEDASRLFRLDGGVSGLRLKLDDLDLAPQVRQDLKQSIGLEYWVSDWTLRHSNYFKAVRTEKTVMFIILSLIVAVAAFNIVSTLVMVVTDKQSDIAILRTLGMSPLSVMWVFMVQGTLIGLIGTLLGLVSGVVVASNIGVIVPALEQFFQTQFLPRGVYPITDLPAEMKQSDIIKITLLSFGISILATLYPALRASKTRPAEALSYE
;
A
#
# COMPACT_ATOMS: atom_id res chain seq x y z
N PRO A 1 19.32 -17.76 -2.18
CA PRO A 1 19.12 -18.79 -1.13
C PRO A 1 19.19 -18.11 0.24
N TYR A 2 18.51 -18.64 1.27
CA TYR A 2 18.62 -18.05 2.60
C TYR A 2 18.46 -19.07 3.73
N THR A 3 19.05 -18.73 4.87
CA THR A 3 18.83 -19.40 6.15
C THR A 3 18.17 -18.41 7.10
N GLU A 4 17.14 -18.84 7.84
CA GLU A 4 16.43 -17.96 8.77
C GLU A 4 16.23 -18.68 10.10
N ALA A 5 16.63 -18.04 11.19
CA ALA A 5 16.51 -18.59 12.53
C ALA A 5 16.50 -17.46 13.57
N GLU A 6 15.88 -17.71 14.73
CA GLU A 6 15.90 -16.79 15.86
C GLU A 6 17.11 -17.08 16.75
N ALA A 7 17.78 -16.02 17.22
CA ALA A 7 18.87 -16.11 18.18
C ALA A 7 18.85 -14.91 19.13
N MET A 8 19.58 -15.03 20.25
CA MET A 8 19.89 -13.86 21.08
C MET A 8 21.28 -13.35 20.69
N ILE A 9 21.44 -12.04 20.64
CA ILE A 9 22.74 -11.39 20.46
C ILE A 9 23.04 -10.61 21.73
N SER A 10 24.26 -10.74 22.24
CA SER A 10 24.71 -10.03 23.43
C SER A 10 26.03 -9.29 23.20
N ASN A 11 26.12 -8.14 23.85
CA ASN A 11 27.35 -7.37 24.03
C ASN A 11 27.43 -6.94 25.49
N LEU A 12 28.42 -7.45 26.23
CA LEU A 12 28.61 -7.18 27.66
C LEU A 12 27.31 -7.40 28.47
N SER A 13 26.66 -6.32 28.94
CA SER A 13 25.42 -6.33 29.71
C SER A 13 24.15 -6.22 28.86
N SER A 14 24.27 -5.89 27.58
CA SER A 14 23.15 -5.70 26.66
C SER A 14 22.84 -7.00 25.93
N VAL A 15 21.56 -7.39 25.92
CA VAL A 15 21.07 -8.59 25.24
C VAL A 15 19.80 -8.22 24.46
N SER A 16 19.72 -8.66 23.21
CA SER A 16 18.52 -8.51 22.40
C SER A 16 18.23 -9.78 21.62
N GLY A 17 16.95 -10.10 21.44
CA GLY A 17 16.54 -11.09 20.45
C GLY A 17 16.74 -10.53 19.04
N ALA A 18 17.12 -11.40 18.11
CA ALA A 18 17.25 -11.06 16.70
C ALA A 18 16.83 -12.23 15.80
N LEU A 19 16.17 -11.89 14.70
CA LEU A 19 15.98 -12.75 13.55
C LEU A 19 17.28 -12.72 12.73
N ILE A 20 17.95 -13.87 12.68
CA ILE A 20 19.20 -14.07 11.96
C ILE A 20 18.86 -14.53 10.55
N ARG A 21 19.36 -13.79 9.56
CA ARG A 21 19.25 -14.15 8.15
C ARG A 21 20.63 -14.45 7.57
N GLY A 22 20.86 -15.71 7.23
CA GLY A 22 21.99 -16.14 6.42
C GLY A 22 21.72 -15.85 4.96
N ILE A 23 22.54 -15.03 4.32
CA ILE A 23 22.41 -14.66 2.90
C ILE A 23 23.67 -14.98 2.12
N ASP A 24 23.51 -15.12 0.82
CA ASP A 24 24.62 -15.01 -0.12
C ASP A 24 24.63 -13.56 -0.64
N PRO A 25 25.70 -12.77 -0.39
CA PRO A 25 25.75 -11.36 -0.79
C PRO A 25 25.50 -11.12 -2.27
N GLU A 26 25.95 -12.02 -3.15
CA GLU A 26 25.77 -11.88 -4.60
C GLU A 26 24.28 -11.99 -4.96
N PHE A 27 23.62 -13.07 -4.53
CA PHE A 27 22.21 -13.31 -4.83
C PHE A 27 21.25 -12.39 -4.07
N GLU A 28 21.60 -11.91 -2.86
CA GLU A 28 20.69 -11.09 -2.07
C GLU A 28 20.41 -9.75 -2.76
N THR A 29 21.37 -9.20 -3.52
CA THR A 29 21.17 -7.94 -4.27
C THR A 29 20.07 -8.02 -5.34
N GLU A 30 19.82 -9.22 -5.88
CA GLU A 30 18.77 -9.44 -6.88
C GLU A 30 17.37 -9.48 -6.24
N VAL A 31 17.28 -9.90 -4.97
CA VAL A 31 16.01 -10.16 -4.30
C VAL A 31 15.68 -9.17 -3.18
N SER A 32 16.60 -8.26 -2.84
CA SER A 32 16.48 -7.37 -1.69
C SER A 32 17.20 -6.03 -1.89
N GLU A 33 16.59 -4.96 -1.38
CA GLU A 33 17.10 -3.58 -1.48
C GLU A 33 17.90 -3.17 -0.23
N ILE A 34 18.26 -4.12 0.64
CA ILE A 34 19.05 -3.84 1.86
C ILE A 34 20.40 -3.19 1.51
N HIS A 35 21.02 -3.59 0.39
CA HIS A 35 22.30 -3.02 -0.07
C HIS A 35 22.24 -1.51 -0.31
N GLN A 36 21.08 -0.96 -0.70
CA GLN A 36 20.88 0.47 -0.95
C GLN A 36 20.72 1.27 0.35
N ASN A 37 20.41 0.57 1.44
CA ASN A 37 20.06 1.14 2.74
C ASN A 37 21.14 0.88 3.80
N MET A 38 22.36 0.54 3.34
CA MET A 38 23.54 0.42 4.19
C MET A 38 23.96 1.81 4.71
N LYS A 39 24.13 1.95 6.02
CA LYS A 39 24.66 3.17 6.66
C LYS A 39 26.18 3.07 6.84
N PHE A 40 26.68 1.86 7.03
CA PHE A 40 28.11 1.57 7.13
C PHE A 40 28.42 0.16 6.61
N GLY A 41 29.53 0.01 5.91
CA GLY A 41 29.96 -1.26 5.31
C GLY A 41 29.13 -1.65 4.10
N GLU A 42 29.44 -2.78 3.51
CA GLU A 42 28.76 -3.33 2.34
C GLU A 42 28.32 -4.77 2.59
N LEU A 43 27.32 -5.27 1.86
CA LEU A 43 26.93 -6.68 1.97
C LEU A 43 28.09 -7.63 1.61
N GLY A 44 29.00 -7.20 0.74
CA GLY A 44 30.20 -7.95 0.34
C GLY A 44 31.21 -8.16 1.48
N ASP A 45 31.12 -7.42 2.58
CA ASP A 45 31.97 -7.62 3.77
C ASP A 45 31.61 -8.91 4.54
N LEU A 46 30.47 -9.53 4.22
CA LEU A 46 30.09 -10.85 4.73
C LEU A 46 30.84 -11.95 3.98
N VAL A 47 32.08 -12.21 4.41
CA VAL A 47 32.90 -13.30 3.86
C VAL A 47 32.62 -14.62 4.57
N ALA A 48 32.53 -15.70 3.80
CA ALA A 48 32.29 -17.04 4.32
C ALA A 48 33.36 -17.50 5.32
N GLY A 49 32.95 -17.90 6.53
CA GLY A 49 33.86 -18.41 7.56
C GLY A 49 34.48 -17.35 8.46
N ASP A 50 34.35 -16.07 8.11
CA ASP A 50 34.90 -14.97 8.91
C ASP A 50 34.00 -14.58 10.08
N TYR A 51 32.77 -15.10 10.13
CA TYR A 51 31.78 -14.75 11.15
C TYR A 51 31.57 -13.24 11.24
N GLY A 52 31.39 -12.61 10.08
CA GLY A 52 30.90 -11.23 9.97
C GLY A 52 29.40 -11.15 10.23
N ILE A 53 28.96 -10.05 10.86
CA ILE A 53 27.54 -9.75 11.07
C ILE A 53 27.24 -8.30 10.70
N ILE A 54 26.14 -8.11 9.97
CA ILE A 54 25.55 -6.81 9.69
C ILE A 54 24.30 -6.68 10.55
N LEU A 55 24.17 -5.57 11.28
CA LEU A 55 23.05 -5.34 12.20
C LEU A 55 22.11 -4.27 11.67
N GLY A 56 20.82 -4.39 11.94
CA GLY A 56 19.90 -3.25 11.82
C GLY A 56 20.29 -2.14 12.80
N SER A 57 20.08 -0.88 12.43
CA SER A 57 20.50 0.29 13.22
C SER A 57 19.90 0.29 14.63
N GLY A 58 18.62 -0.08 14.77
CA GLY A 58 17.95 -0.20 16.07
C GLY A 58 18.56 -1.29 16.96
N LEU A 59 18.98 -2.41 16.36
CA LEU A 59 19.62 -3.51 17.06
C LEU A 59 21.05 -3.13 17.51
N ALA A 60 21.83 -2.50 16.63
CA ALA A 60 23.16 -2.00 16.95
C ALA A 60 23.12 -0.98 18.10
N ASN A 61 22.17 -0.04 18.06
CA ASN A 61 21.94 0.93 19.14
C ASN A 61 21.53 0.26 20.45
N THR A 62 20.68 -0.77 20.41
CA THR A 62 20.24 -1.49 21.61
C THR A 62 21.40 -2.27 22.25
N LEU A 63 22.31 -2.79 21.43
CA LEU A 63 23.49 -3.54 21.87
C LEU A 63 24.69 -2.64 22.22
N ASP A 64 24.58 -1.33 21.97
CA ASP A 64 25.66 -0.35 22.13
C ASP A 64 26.95 -0.79 21.43
N VAL A 65 26.82 -1.07 20.12
CA VAL A 65 27.95 -1.52 19.27
C VAL A 65 28.09 -0.66 18.02
N VAL A 66 29.34 -0.52 17.60
CA VAL A 66 29.72 0.11 16.33
C VAL A 66 30.46 -0.89 15.43
N PRO A 67 30.56 -0.61 14.11
CA PRO A 67 31.33 -1.46 13.21
C PRO A 67 32.78 -1.62 13.69
N GLY A 68 33.26 -2.87 13.67
CA GLY A 68 34.54 -3.27 14.25
C GLY A 68 34.42 -4.01 15.59
N ASP A 69 33.33 -3.78 16.33
CA ASP A 69 33.08 -4.46 17.61
C ASP A 69 32.73 -5.94 17.41
N ARG A 70 32.65 -6.66 18.53
CA ARG A 70 32.29 -8.08 18.54
C ARG A 70 31.07 -8.33 19.41
N VAL A 71 30.12 -9.06 18.85
CA VAL A 71 28.92 -9.52 19.55
C VAL A 71 28.93 -11.03 19.70
N THR A 72 28.28 -11.54 20.74
CA THR A 72 28.11 -12.98 20.94
C THR A 72 26.70 -13.38 20.57
N MET A 73 26.57 -14.25 19.58
CA MET A 73 25.30 -14.87 19.22
C MET A 73 25.09 -16.15 20.04
N VAL A 74 23.89 -16.28 20.58
CA VAL A 74 23.41 -17.40 21.39
C VAL A 74 22.25 -18.05 20.67
N THR A 75 22.44 -19.26 20.16
CA THR A 75 21.38 -19.98 19.44
C THR A 75 20.65 -20.94 20.36
N PRO A 76 19.31 -21.06 20.24
CA PRO A 76 18.50 -21.95 21.07
C PRO A 76 18.71 -23.45 20.75
N GLN A 77 19.30 -23.79 19.60
CA GLN A 77 19.51 -25.19 19.20
C GLN A 77 20.64 -25.84 20.02
N ALA A 78 20.22 -26.65 20.99
CA ALA A 78 21.08 -27.41 21.89
C ALA A 78 21.71 -28.63 21.22
N THR A 79 22.90 -29.00 21.67
CA THR A 79 23.36 -30.39 21.52
C THR A 79 22.81 -31.18 22.70
N SER A 80 22.18 -32.33 22.44
CA SER A 80 21.77 -33.24 23.50
C SER A 80 23.02 -33.75 24.24
N SER A 81 23.24 -33.24 25.44
CA SER A 81 24.30 -33.68 26.36
C SER A 81 23.66 -34.41 27.55
N PRO A 82 24.31 -35.44 28.13
CA PRO A 82 23.85 -36.09 29.37
C PRO A 82 23.66 -35.13 30.56
N LEU A 83 24.24 -33.92 30.49
CA LEU A 83 24.20 -32.86 31.50
C LEU A 83 23.14 -31.77 31.24
N GLY A 84 22.32 -31.88 30.18
CA GLY A 84 21.24 -30.92 29.87
C GLY A 84 21.46 -30.10 28.59
N PHE A 85 20.62 -29.08 28.39
CA PHE A 85 20.62 -28.22 27.20
C PHE A 85 21.68 -27.13 27.32
N LEU A 86 22.73 -27.18 26.49
CA LEU A 86 23.73 -26.11 26.39
C LEU A 86 23.49 -25.29 25.11
N PRO A 87 23.25 -23.97 25.22
CA PRO A 87 23.15 -23.11 24.05
C PRO A 87 24.52 -22.99 23.37
N ARG A 88 24.50 -22.74 22.05
CA ARG A 88 25.74 -22.49 21.31
C ARG A 88 26.06 -21.01 21.34
N LEU A 89 27.31 -20.71 21.65
CA LEU A 89 27.84 -19.36 21.68
C LEU A 89 28.84 -19.20 20.54
N ARG A 90 28.65 -18.19 19.69
CA ARG A 90 29.62 -17.83 18.65
C ARG A 90 29.81 -16.33 18.63
N ARG A 91 31.08 -15.88 18.58
CA ARG A 91 31.42 -14.47 18.43
C ARG A 91 31.41 -14.09 16.96
N PHE A 92 30.78 -12.96 16.66
CA PHE A 92 30.74 -12.34 15.35
C PHE A 92 31.38 -10.96 15.41
N LYS A 93 32.02 -10.54 14.33
CA LYS A 93 32.52 -9.17 14.15
C LYS A 93 31.46 -8.34 13.43
N VAL A 94 31.10 -7.18 13.98
CA VAL A 94 30.19 -6.25 13.32
C VAL A 94 30.92 -5.64 12.13
N VAL A 95 30.48 -5.96 10.92
CA VAL A 95 31.09 -5.48 9.67
C VAL A 95 30.26 -4.38 9.00
N GLY A 96 28.97 -4.28 9.32
CA GLY A 96 28.11 -3.25 8.75
C GLY A 96 26.87 -2.97 9.58
N ILE A 97 26.21 -1.86 9.24
CA ILE A 97 24.91 -1.44 9.79
C ILE A 97 24.01 -1.00 8.64
N PHE A 98 22.76 -1.47 8.63
CA PHE A 98 21.74 -1.02 7.69
C PHE A 98 20.56 -0.36 8.42
N GLU A 99 19.77 0.42 7.71
CA GLU A 99 18.52 0.99 8.21
C GLU A 99 17.51 1.09 7.06
N ILE A 100 16.47 0.25 7.09
CA ILE A 100 15.43 0.26 6.06
C ILE A 100 14.24 1.15 6.43
N GLY A 101 14.26 1.78 7.60
CA GLY A 101 13.23 2.70 8.06
C GLY A 101 11.99 2.00 8.58
N VAL A 102 12.04 0.70 8.89
CA VAL A 102 10.96 -0.03 9.55
C VAL A 102 11.45 -0.45 10.92
N TYR A 103 10.96 0.26 11.95
CA TYR A 103 11.46 0.15 13.33
C TYR A 103 11.59 -1.30 13.83
N GLU A 104 10.55 -2.11 13.65
CA GLU A 104 10.53 -3.52 14.07
C GLU A 104 11.66 -4.32 13.41
N TYR A 105 11.87 -4.08 12.11
CA TYR A 105 12.89 -4.77 11.32
C TYR A 105 14.29 -4.31 11.69
N ASP A 106 14.52 -3.00 11.77
CA ASP A 106 15.82 -2.41 12.13
C ASP A 106 16.22 -2.75 13.58
N ARG A 107 15.26 -2.97 14.48
CA ARG A 107 15.51 -3.34 15.87
C ARG A 107 15.78 -4.82 16.10
N SER A 108 15.31 -5.70 15.21
CA SER A 108 15.34 -7.16 15.43
C SER A 108 16.05 -7.95 14.34
N SER A 109 16.66 -7.33 13.35
CA SER A 109 17.28 -8.06 12.22
C SER A 109 18.80 -8.05 12.29
N ALA A 110 19.39 -9.22 12.03
CA ALA A 110 20.82 -9.37 11.81
C ALA A 110 21.10 -10.27 10.61
N ILE A 111 22.11 -9.93 9.83
CA ILE A 111 22.47 -10.59 8.58
C ILE A 111 23.87 -11.17 8.70
N ILE A 112 24.04 -12.43 8.30
CA ILE A 112 25.32 -13.13 8.30
C ILE A 112 25.50 -13.86 6.96
N HIS A 113 26.71 -14.34 6.68
CA HIS A 113 26.94 -15.18 5.50
C HIS A 113 26.18 -16.51 5.62
N THR A 114 25.61 -17.01 4.51
CA THR A 114 24.79 -18.23 4.48
C THR A 114 25.56 -19.46 4.95
N GLU A 115 26.85 -19.54 4.65
CA GLU A 115 27.70 -20.65 5.10
C GLU A 115 27.94 -20.61 6.62
N ASP A 116 28.11 -19.42 7.20
CA ASP A 116 28.24 -19.25 8.65
C ASP A 116 26.94 -19.59 9.36
N ALA A 117 25.80 -19.21 8.78
CA ALA A 117 24.48 -19.60 9.25
C ALA A 117 24.31 -21.14 9.20
N SER A 118 24.64 -21.77 8.07
CA SER A 118 24.52 -23.21 7.88
C SER A 118 25.36 -24.00 8.90
N ARG A 119 26.60 -23.57 9.18
CA ARG A 119 27.46 -24.16 10.22
C ARG A 119 26.90 -23.93 11.62
N LEU A 120 26.40 -22.72 11.90
CA LEU A 120 25.87 -22.36 13.22
C LEU A 120 24.61 -23.16 13.57
N PHE A 121 23.68 -23.25 12.62
CA PHE A 121 22.36 -23.91 12.75
C PHE A 121 22.33 -25.38 12.27
N ARG A 122 23.49 -25.99 11.98
CA ARG A 122 23.63 -27.41 11.57
C ARG A 122 22.73 -27.78 10.39
N LEU A 123 22.84 -27.03 9.30
CA LEU A 123 22.15 -27.34 8.06
C LEU A 123 22.99 -28.19 7.11
N ASP A 124 24.14 -28.70 7.55
CA ASP A 124 25.04 -29.57 6.77
C ASP A 124 25.39 -29.03 5.38
N GLY A 125 25.64 -27.71 5.28
CA GLY A 125 25.89 -27.01 4.01
C GLY A 125 24.63 -26.58 3.27
N GLY A 126 23.45 -27.00 3.73
CA GLY A 126 22.14 -26.61 3.21
C GLY A 126 21.67 -25.23 3.68
N VAL A 127 20.47 -24.87 3.23
CA VAL A 127 19.78 -23.60 3.50
C VAL A 127 18.34 -23.85 3.93
N SER A 128 17.75 -22.92 4.67
CA SER A 128 16.34 -23.03 5.12
C SER A 128 15.33 -22.81 3.99
N GLY A 129 15.70 -22.09 2.93
CA GLY A 129 14.80 -21.86 1.82
C GLY A 129 15.39 -21.08 0.64
N LEU A 130 14.53 -20.91 -0.37
CA LEU A 130 14.79 -20.08 -1.55
C LEU A 130 13.81 -18.91 -1.55
N ARG A 131 14.31 -17.73 -1.90
CA ARG A 131 13.50 -16.51 -2.07
C ARG A 131 13.46 -16.17 -3.54
N LEU A 132 12.28 -15.80 -4.02
CA LEU A 132 12.05 -15.32 -5.37
C LEU A 132 11.54 -13.88 -5.27
N LYS A 133 12.09 -12.99 -6.12
CA LYS A 133 11.55 -11.65 -6.35
C LYS A 133 10.66 -11.71 -7.58
N LEU A 134 9.49 -11.09 -7.50
CA LEU A 134 8.58 -10.94 -8.63
C LEU A 134 8.60 -9.47 -9.05
N ASP A 135 8.57 -9.23 -10.36
CA ASP A 135 8.42 -7.87 -10.89
C ASP A 135 7.06 -7.28 -10.51
N ASP A 136 6.01 -8.11 -10.58
CA ASP A 136 4.67 -7.79 -10.08
C ASP A 136 4.38 -8.59 -8.80
N LEU A 137 4.37 -7.87 -7.67
CA LEU A 137 4.10 -8.45 -6.36
C LEU A 137 2.65 -8.95 -6.22
N ASP A 138 1.70 -8.44 -7.01
CA ASP A 138 0.29 -8.85 -6.97
C ASP A 138 0.09 -10.27 -7.53
N LEU A 139 1.04 -10.77 -8.33
CA LEU A 139 1.03 -12.14 -8.85
C LEU A 139 1.48 -13.18 -7.82
N ALA A 140 2.02 -12.77 -6.66
CA ALA A 140 2.58 -13.68 -5.67
C ALA A 140 1.61 -14.81 -5.21
N PRO A 141 0.30 -14.56 -4.99
CA PRO A 141 -0.64 -15.62 -4.64
C PRO A 141 -0.83 -16.67 -5.74
N GLN A 142 -0.80 -16.23 -7.01
CA GLN A 142 -0.91 -17.10 -8.19
C GLN A 142 0.37 -17.91 -8.38
N VAL A 143 1.53 -17.25 -8.40
CA VAL A 143 2.85 -17.91 -8.51
C VAL A 143 3.05 -18.94 -7.40
N ARG A 144 2.65 -18.63 -6.16
CA ARG A 144 2.68 -19.59 -5.05
C ARG A 144 1.85 -20.83 -5.35
N GLN A 145 0.63 -20.65 -5.89
CA GLN A 145 -0.26 -21.76 -6.21
C GLN A 145 0.33 -22.64 -7.31
N ASP A 146 0.88 -22.03 -8.36
CA ASP A 146 1.51 -22.72 -9.48
C ASP A 146 2.76 -23.49 -9.01
N LEU A 147 3.63 -22.85 -8.20
CA LEU A 147 4.82 -23.48 -7.62
C LEU A 147 4.45 -24.66 -6.72
N LYS A 148 3.43 -24.51 -5.89
CA LYS A 148 2.96 -25.59 -5.00
C LYS A 148 2.48 -26.81 -5.80
N GLN A 149 1.93 -26.60 -7.00
CA GLN A 149 1.54 -27.69 -7.88
C GLN A 149 2.76 -28.34 -8.57
N SER A 150 3.79 -27.56 -8.91
CA SER A 150 4.96 -28.08 -9.64
C SER A 150 5.98 -28.80 -8.75
N ILE A 151 6.21 -28.34 -7.52
CA ILE A 151 7.30 -28.85 -6.65
C ILE A 151 6.84 -29.91 -5.62
N GLY A 152 5.55 -30.21 -5.58
CA GLY A 152 4.97 -31.20 -4.67
C GLY A 152 4.74 -30.70 -3.23
N LEU A 153 4.43 -31.64 -2.32
CA LEU A 153 4.05 -31.35 -0.93
C LEU A 153 5.22 -31.30 0.06
N GLU A 154 6.44 -31.61 -0.39
CA GLU A 154 7.64 -31.66 0.46
C GLU A 154 8.16 -30.26 0.82
N TYR A 155 7.80 -29.26 0.03
CA TYR A 155 8.22 -27.88 0.22
C TYR A 155 7.07 -26.99 0.69
N TRP A 156 7.36 -26.12 1.66
CA TRP A 156 6.42 -25.09 2.07
C TRP A 156 6.59 -23.83 1.21
N VAL A 157 5.61 -23.53 0.36
CA VAL A 157 5.60 -22.29 -0.43
C VAL A 157 4.78 -21.23 0.29
N SER A 158 5.42 -20.09 0.59
CA SER A 158 4.82 -18.95 1.29
C SER A 158 5.14 -17.67 0.53
N ASP A 159 4.20 -16.74 0.53
CA ASP A 159 4.35 -15.41 -0.05
C ASP A 159 4.05 -14.32 0.98
N TRP A 160 4.31 -13.07 0.60
CA TRP A 160 4.18 -11.90 1.46
C TRP A 160 2.74 -11.68 1.95
N THR A 161 1.71 -12.07 1.17
CA THR A 161 0.29 -11.90 1.56
C THR A 161 -0.12 -12.82 2.71
N LEU A 162 0.54 -13.98 2.87
CA LEU A 162 0.32 -14.89 3.99
C LEU A 162 1.10 -14.48 5.24
N ARG A 163 2.39 -14.17 5.09
CA ARG A 163 3.27 -13.81 6.22
C ARG A 163 2.78 -12.54 6.93
N HIS A 164 2.17 -11.61 6.19
CA HIS A 164 1.69 -10.33 6.72
C HIS A 164 0.18 -10.17 6.51
N SER A 165 -0.58 -11.27 6.67
CA SER A 165 -2.01 -11.30 6.33
C SER A 165 -2.87 -10.28 7.08
N ASN A 166 -2.52 -9.92 8.31
CA ASN A 166 -3.24 -8.89 9.07
C ASN A 166 -3.04 -7.50 8.46
N TYR A 167 -1.82 -7.16 8.06
CA TYR A 167 -1.52 -5.88 7.41
C TYR A 167 -2.23 -5.78 6.06
N PHE A 168 -2.15 -6.83 5.23
CA PHE A 168 -2.81 -6.83 3.93
C PHE A 168 -4.35 -6.80 4.04
N LYS A 169 -4.92 -7.54 5.01
CA LYS A 169 -6.35 -7.47 5.30
C LYS A 169 -6.75 -6.07 5.76
N ALA A 170 -5.95 -5.42 6.59
CA ALA A 170 -6.19 -4.04 7.02
C ALA A 170 -6.21 -3.09 5.83
N VAL A 171 -5.17 -3.10 4.98
CA VAL A 171 -5.07 -2.27 3.77
C VAL A 171 -6.24 -2.53 2.81
N ARG A 172 -6.63 -3.80 2.59
CA ARG A 172 -7.79 -4.14 1.74
C ARG A 172 -9.09 -3.62 2.32
N THR A 173 -9.28 -3.76 3.63
CA THR A 173 -10.48 -3.28 4.33
C THR A 173 -10.57 -1.76 4.25
N GLU A 174 -9.46 -1.07 4.48
CA GLU A 174 -9.35 0.37 4.34
C GLU A 174 -9.71 0.84 2.93
N LYS A 175 -9.14 0.23 1.89
CA LYS A 175 -9.50 0.53 0.49
C LYS A 175 -10.99 0.32 0.20
N THR A 176 -11.59 -0.72 0.79
CA THR A 176 -13.02 -1.00 0.65
C THR A 176 -13.86 0.10 1.32
N VAL A 177 -13.48 0.53 2.52
CA VAL A 177 -14.15 1.63 3.23
C VAL A 177 -14.02 2.94 2.44
N MET A 178 -12.84 3.25 1.90
CA MET A 178 -12.62 4.41 1.05
C MET A 178 -13.50 4.38 -0.20
N PHE A 179 -13.64 3.22 -0.85
CA PHE A 179 -14.55 3.03 -1.97
C PHE A 179 -16.01 3.31 -1.60
N ILE A 180 -16.48 2.83 -0.43
CA ILE A 180 -17.83 3.07 0.06
C ILE A 180 -18.06 4.57 0.31
N ILE A 181 -17.14 5.24 1.00
CA ILE A 181 -17.22 6.68 1.30
C ILE A 181 -17.26 7.48 0.00
N LEU A 182 -16.35 7.21 -0.93
CA LEU A 182 -16.31 7.88 -2.23
C LEU A 182 -17.61 7.66 -3.01
N SER A 183 -18.12 6.42 -3.03
CA SER A 183 -19.39 6.10 -3.69
C SER A 183 -20.56 6.89 -3.09
N LEU A 184 -20.58 7.07 -1.76
CA LEU A 184 -21.62 7.84 -1.08
C LEU A 184 -21.52 9.33 -1.40
N ILE A 185 -20.31 9.90 -1.46
CA ILE A 185 -20.09 11.29 -1.89
C ILE A 185 -20.61 11.49 -3.33
N VAL A 186 -20.27 10.57 -4.24
CA VAL A 186 -20.76 10.62 -5.63
C VAL A 186 -22.29 10.49 -5.69
N ALA A 187 -22.89 9.60 -4.88
CA ALA A 187 -24.34 9.44 -4.82
C ALA A 187 -25.05 10.72 -4.32
N VAL A 188 -24.51 11.38 -3.29
CA VAL A 188 -25.02 12.67 -2.79
C VAL A 188 -24.91 13.76 -3.86
N ALA A 189 -23.79 13.83 -4.58
CA ALA A 189 -23.61 14.76 -5.69
C ALA A 189 -24.60 14.49 -6.84
N ALA A 190 -24.84 13.23 -7.18
CA ALA A 190 -25.82 12.84 -8.19
C ALA A 190 -27.24 13.24 -7.78
N PHE A 191 -27.61 13.06 -6.51
CA PHE A 191 -28.89 13.51 -5.98
C PHE A 191 -29.05 15.03 -6.06
N ASN A 192 -27.97 15.78 -5.88
CA ASN A 192 -27.98 17.23 -6.05
C ASN A 192 -28.28 17.61 -7.51
N ILE A 193 -27.64 16.95 -8.48
CA ILE A 193 -27.93 17.13 -9.92
C ILE A 193 -29.40 16.85 -10.23
N VAL A 194 -29.96 15.75 -9.74
CA VAL A 194 -31.39 15.42 -9.91
C VAL A 194 -32.25 16.57 -9.37
N SER A 195 -31.96 17.01 -8.14
CA SER A 195 -32.74 18.04 -7.45
C SER A 195 -32.73 19.36 -8.21
N THR A 196 -31.56 19.80 -8.68
CA THR A 196 -31.40 21.02 -9.48
C THR A 196 -32.08 20.92 -10.84
N LEU A 197 -31.95 19.80 -11.56
CA LEU A 197 -32.61 19.62 -12.85
C LEU A 197 -34.14 19.57 -12.71
N VAL A 198 -34.67 18.91 -11.69
CA VAL A 198 -36.11 18.92 -11.41
C VAL A 198 -36.58 20.35 -11.16
N MET A 199 -35.85 21.13 -10.37
CA MET A 199 -36.16 22.54 -10.11
C MET A 199 -36.16 23.37 -11.39
N VAL A 200 -35.14 23.21 -12.25
CA VAL A 200 -35.09 23.92 -13.54
C VAL A 200 -36.26 23.53 -14.45
N VAL A 201 -36.64 22.25 -14.47
CA VAL A 201 -37.79 21.77 -15.26
C VAL A 201 -39.09 22.38 -14.77
N THR A 202 -39.29 22.49 -13.44
CA THR A 202 -40.48 23.12 -12.88
C THR A 202 -40.50 24.63 -13.14
N ASP A 203 -39.38 25.32 -13.00
CA ASP A 203 -39.28 26.76 -13.26
C ASP A 203 -39.50 27.09 -14.75
N LYS A 204 -39.16 26.15 -15.63
CA LYS A 204 -39.31 26.26 -17.10
C LYS A 204 -40.55 25.58 -17.64
N GLN A 205 -41.52 25.26 -16.79
CA GLN A 205 -42.72 24.54 -17.19
C GLN A 205 -43.59 25.32 -18.20
N SER A 206 -43.72 26.64 -18.05
CA SER A 206 -44.44 27.53 -19.00
C SER A 206 -43.72 27.58 -20.36
N ASP A 207 -42.40 27.80 -20.35
CA ASP A 207 -41.56 27.79 -21.56
C ASP A 207 -41.65 26.46 -22.32
N ILE A 208 -41.62 25.32 -21.62
CA ILE A 208 -41.80 23.99 -22.21
C ILE A 208 -43.20 23.87 -22.86
N ALA A 209 -44.24 24.37 -22.20
CA ALA A 209 -45.61 24.32 -22.71
C ALA A 209 -45.74 25.11 -24.02
N ILE A 210 -45.17 26.30 -24.10
CA ILE A 210 -45.13 27.14 -25.32
C ILE A 210 -44.40 26.40 -26.45
N LEU A 211 -43.22 25.82 -26.19
CA LEU A 211 -42.50 25.07 -27.21
C LEU A 211 -43.29 23.85 -27.70
N ARG A 212 -44.01 23.18 -26.80
CA ARG A 212 -44.87 22.04 -27.14
C ARG A 212 -46.09 22.44 -27.95
N THR A 213 -46.69 23.62 -27.72
CA THR A 213 -47.80 24.12 -28.56
C THR A 213 -47.32 24.57 -29.92
N LEU A 214 -46.07 25.04 -30.03
CA LEU A 214 -45.40 25.32 -31.31
C LEU A 214 -44.96 24.06 -32.08
N GLY A 215 -45.20 22.86 -31.54
CA GLY A 215 -44.95 21.59 -32.24
C GLY A 215 -43.72 20.80 -31.78
N MET A 216 -43.03 21.23 -30.71
CA MET A 216 -41.89 20.47 -30.17
C MET A 216 -42.36 19.12 -29.59
N SER A 217 -41.72 18.04 -30.03
CA SER A 217 -42.04 16.70 -29.55
C SER A 217 -41.59 16.47 -28.09
N PRO A 218 -42.25 15.59 -27.32
CA PRO A 218 -41.82 15.22 -25.96
C PRO A 218 -40.37 14.72 -25.91
N LEU A 219 -39.95 13.96 -26.94
CA LEU A 219 -38.60 13.44 -27.07
C LEU A 219 -37.59 14.57 -27.27
N SER A 220 -37.93 15.59 -28.05
CA SER A 220 -37.08 16.77 -28.24
C SER A 220 -36.89 17.53 -26.92
N VAL A 221 -37.95 17.71 -26.12
CA VAL A 221 -37.86 18.32 -24.78
C VAL A 221 -36.95 17.48 -23.87
N MET A 222 -37.14 16.15 -23.85
CA MET A 222 -36.27 15.25 -23.08
C MET A 222 -34.79 15.41 -23.47
N TRP A 223 -34.49 15.47 -24.77
CA TRP A 223 -33.12 15.64 -25.27
C TRP A 223 -32.48 16.95 -24.81
N VAL A 224 -33.21 18.06 -24.76
CA VAL A 224 -32.67 19.34 -24.25
C VAL A 224 -32.18 19.19 -22.82
N PHE A 225 -33.01 18.61 -21.93
CA PHE A 225 -32.65 18.43 -20.53
C PHE A 225 -31.57 17.34 -20.32
N MET A 226 -31.57 16.28 -21.15
CA MET A 226 -30.50 15.28 -21.15
C MET A 226 -29.15 15.91 -21.52
N VAL A 227 -29.10 16.73 -22.58
CA VAL A 227 -27.87 17.41 -23.02
C VAL A 227 -27.42 18.41 -21.97
N GLN A 228 -28.32 19.21 -21.41
CA GLN A 228 -28.01 20.16 -20.34
C GLN A 228 -27.42 19.44 -19.12
N GLY A 229 -28.07 18.36 -18.67
CA GLY A 229 -27.61 17.57 -17.55
C GLY A 229 -26.26 16.89 -17.81
N THR A 230 -26.06 16.34 -19.01
CA THR A 230 -24.80 15.72 -19.41
C THR A 230 -23.67 16.74 -19.49
N LEU A 231 -23.92 17.96 -19.97
CA LEU A 231 -22.94 19.04 -19.99
C LEU A 231 -22.51 19.46 -18.59
N ILE A 232 -23.46 19.62 -17.66
CA ILE A 232 -23.18 19.91 -16.25
C ILE A 232 -22.33 18.78 -15.66
N GLY A 233 -22.71 17.53 -15.90
CA GLY A 233 -21.96 16.35 -15.49
C GLY A 233 -20.54 16.29 -16.04
N LEU A 234 -20.37 16.56 -17.34
CA LEU A 234 -19.08 16.56 -18.01
C LEU A 234 -18.15 17.64 -17.45
N ILE A 235 -18.64 18.88 -17.35
CA ILE A 235 -17.86 20.01 -16.84
C ILE A 235 -17.49 19.76 -15.38
N GLY A 236 -18.44 19.32 -14.55
CA GLY A 236 -18.18 18.97 -13.15
C GLY A 236 -17.15 17.86 -13.00
N THR A 237 -17.26 16.80 -13.81
CA THR A 237 -16.31 15.67 -13.78
C THR A 237 -14.92 16.11 -14.25
N LEU A 238 -14.82 16.94 -15.29
CA LEU A 238 -13.53 17.46 -15.77
C LEU A 238 -12.87 18.39 -14.74
N LEU A 239 -13.63 19.31 -14.15
CA LEU A 239 -13.10 20.18 -13.10
C LEU A 239 -12.69 19.37 -11.87
N GLY A 240 -13.47 18.36 -11.48
CA GLY A 240 -13.14 17.44 -10.39
C GLY A 240 -11.88 16.62 -10.66
N LEU A 241 -11.73 16.11 -11.89
CA LEU A 241 -10.54 15.37 -12.32
C LEU A 241 -9.30 16.26 -12.28
N VAL A 242 -9.36 17.45 -12.90
CA VAL A 242 -8.23 18.38 -12.95
C VAL A 242 -7.84 18.82 -11.53
N SER A 243 -8.81 19.27 -10.73
CA SER A 243 -8.54 19.70 -9.34
C SER A 243 -8.01 18.55 -8.49
N GLY A 244 -8.58 17.35 -8.60
CA GLY A 244 -8.13 16.15 -7.90
C GLY A 244 -6.69 15.76 -8.24
N VAL A 245 -6.34 15.74 -9.53
CA VAL A 245 -4.96 15.46 -9.98
C VAL A 245 -3.99 16.52 -9.50
N VAL A 246 -4.36 17.80 -9.58
CA VAL A 246 -3.52 18.91 -9.09
C VAL A 246 -3.29 18.79 -7.58
N VAL A 247 -4.33 18.56 -6.79
CA VAL A 247 -4.23 18.39 -5.34
C VAL A 247 -3.38 17.16 -4.99
N ALA A 248 -3.62 16.02 -5.62
CA ALA A 248 -2.87 14.79 -5.37
C ALA A 248 -1.38 14.96 -5.71
N SER A 249 -1.06 15.59 -6.85
CA SER A 249 0.33 15.85 -7.25
C SER A 249 1.07 16.83 -6.33
N ASN A 250 0.33 17.69 -5.63
CA ASN A 250 0.89 18.70 -4.72
C ASN A 250 0.71 18.32 -3.25
N ILE A 251 0.33 17.09 -2.93
CA ILE A 251 0.00 16.71 -1.54
C ILE A 251 1.21 16.88 -0.60
N GLY A 252 2.42 16.65 -1.11
CA GLY A 252 3.67 16.85 -0.36
C GLY A 252 3.95 18.31 0.00
N VAL A 253 3.29 19.28 -0.64
CA VAL A 253 3.37 20.71 -0.29
C VAL A 253 2.15 21.13 0.54
N ILE A 254 0.95 20.64 0.18
CA ILE A 254 -0.31 21.00 0.83
C ILE A 254 -0.33 20.50 2.28
N VAL A 255 0.07 19.25 2.52
CA VAL A 255 0.00 18.65 3.87
C VAL A 255 0.89 19.40 4.87
N PRO A 256 2.20 19.64 4.60
CA PRO A 256 3.03 20.41 5.53
C PRO A 256 2.55 21.85 5.75
N ALA A 257 1.99 22.50 4.72
CA ALA A 257 1.42 23.84 4.85
C ALA A 257 0.20 23.85 5.79
N LEU A 258 -0.66 22.83 5.72
CA LEU A 258 -1.78 22.66 6.66
C LEU A 258 -1.29 22.33 8.07
N GLU A 259 -0.29 21.46 8.22
CA GLU A 259 0.29 21.14 9.54
C GLU A 259 0.88 22.39 10.21
N GLN A 260 1.57 23.25 9.45
CA GLN A 260 2.08 24.53 9.93
C GLN A 260 0.94 25.48 10.31
N PHE A 261 -0.13 25.54 9.51
CA PHE A 261 -1.27 26.42 9.78
C PHE A 261 -2.05 25.99 11.03
N PHE A 262 -2.32 24.69 11.19
CA PHE A 262 -3.07 24.14 12.32
C PHE A 262 -2.20 23.80 13.54
N GLN A 263 -0.88 24.02 13.47
CA GLN A 263 0.09 23.69 14.53
C GLN A 263 -0.06 22.26 15.04
N THR A 264 -0.45 21.33 14.17
CA THR A 264 -0.72 19.93 14.49
C THR A 264 0.01 19.05 13.49
N GLN A 265 0.69 18.01 13.98
CA GLN A 265 1.31 17.00 13.13
C GLN A 265 0.30 15.88 12.87
N PHE A 266 -0.08 15.68 11.61
CA PHE A 266 -0.95 14.57 11.24
C PHE A 266 -0.20 13.23 11.29
N LEU A 267 1.12 13.25 11.09
CA LEU A 267 2.00 12.08 11.14
C LEU A 267 3.18 12.34 12.08
N PRO A 268 3.05 12.03 13.37
CA PRO A 268 4.16 12.16 14.30
C PRO A 268 5.29 11.19 13.94
N ARG A 269 6.45 11.76 13.60
CA ARG A 269 7.67 11.08 13.11
C ARG A 269 8.21 9.96 14.01
N GLY A 270 7.72 9.83 15.24
CA GLY A 270 8.13 8.80 16.20
C GLY A 270 7.26 7.53 16.24
N VAL A 271 6.08 7.55 15.62
CA VAL A 271 5.11 6.43 15.67
C VAL A 271 4.91 5.78 14.29
N TYR A 272 4.98 6.58 13.22
CA TYR A 272 4.85 6.10 11.85
C TYR A 272 6.20 6.24 11.13
N PRO A 273 6.83 5.12 10.72
CA PRO A 273 8.13 5.15 10.05
C PRO A 273 8.08 5.68 8.60
N ILE A 274 6.88 5.86 8.05
CA ILE A 274 6.66 6.43 6.72
C ILE A 274 6.76 7.95 6.85
N THR A 275 7.90 8.50 6.40
CA THR A 275 8.23 9.94 6.56
C THR A 275 7.52 10.81 5.51
N ASP A 276 7.09 10.22 4.39
CA ASP A 276 6.37 10.89 3.32
C ASP A 276 5.19 10.02 2.87
N LEU A 277 4.01 10.61 2.62
CA LEU A 277 2.95 9.94 1.86
C LEU A 277 3.19 10.20 0.36
N PRO A 278 3.86 9.29 -0.37
CA PRO A 278 3.91 9.41 -1.81
C PRO A 278 2.48 9.29 -2.37
N ALA A 279 2.04 10.31 -3.08
CA ALA A 279 0.80 10.24 -3.84
C ALA A 279 1.01 9.36 -5.08
N GLU A 280 0.87 8.05 -4.91
CA GLU A 280 0.84 7.12 -6.03
C GLU A 280 -0.49 7.21 -6.78
N MET A 281 -0.52 8.01 -7.83
CA MET A 281 -1.67 8.15 -8.71
C MET A 281 -1.74 6.99 -9.71
N LYS A 282 -2.53 5.97 -9.40
CA LYS A 282 -2.81 4.88 -10.34
C LYS A 282 -3.76 5.35 -11.43
N GLN A 283 -3.28 5.40 -12.68
CA GLN A 283 -4.08 5.81 -13.84
C GLN A 283 -5.36 4.97 -14.00
N SER A 284 -5.30 3.68 -13.67
CA SER A 284 -6.47 2.79 -13.69
C SER A 284 -7.60 3.29 -12.79
N ASP A 285 -7.25 3.82 -11.62
CA ASP A 285 -8.23 4.23 -10.61
C ASP A 285 -8.85 5.57 -11.02
N ILE A 286 -8.04 6.49 -11.55
CA ILE A 286 -8.49 7.76 -12.11
C ILE A 286 -9.50 7.51 -13.24
N ILE A 287 -9.17 6.65 -14.20
CA ILE A 287 -10.06 6.35 -15.34
C ILE A 287 -11.37 5.70 -14.85
N LYS A 288 -11.29 4.70 -13.97
CA LYS A 288 -12.47 4.00 -13.43
C LYS A 288 -13.40 4.96 -12.68
N ILE A 289 -12.86 5.79 -11.79
CA ILE A 289 -13.65 6.73 -10.98
C ILE A 289 -14.26 7.82 -11.88
N THR A 290 -13.50 8.32 -12.85
CA THR A 290 -13.98 9.33 -13.81
C THR A 290 -15.15 8.80 -14.64
N LEU A 291 -15.01 7.60 -15.22
CA LEU A 291 -16.07 6.98 -16.02
C LEU A 291 -17.30 6.65 -15.17
N LEU A 292 -17.10 6.14 -13.96
CA LEU A 292 -18.21 5.83 -13.05
C LEU A 292 -18.97 7.09 -12.64
N SER A 293 -18.26 8.16 -12.27
CA SER A 293 -18.87 9.43 -11.85
C SER A 293 -19.63 10.08 -13.00
N PHE A 294 -19.04 10.09 -14.20
CA PHE A 294 -19.70 10.58 -15.40
C PHE A 294 -20.94 9.75 -15.76
N GLY A 295 -20.84 8.42 -15.69
CA GLY A 295 -21.96 7.50 -15.93
C GLY A 295 -23.11 7.72 -14.94
N ILE A 296 -22.81 7.86 -13.64
CA ILE A 296 -23.80 8.16 -12.61
C ILE A 296 -24.46 9.52 -12.87
N SER A 297 -23.68 10.52 -13.28
CA SER A 297 -24.22 11.83 -13.64
C SER A 297 -25.21 11.74 -14.80
N ILE A 298 -24.89 11.01 -15.87
CA ILE A 298 -25.83 10.80 -16.99
C ILE A 298 -27.10 10.09 -16.50
N LEU A 299 -26.96 9.02 -15.72
CA LEU A 299 -28.12 8.28 -15.19
C LEU A 299 -29.02 9.16 -14.32
N ALA A 300 -28.44 10.04 -13.51
CA ALA A 300 -29.18 11.01 -12.70
C ALA A 300 -30.02 11.98 -13.55
N THR A 301 -29.54 12.34 -14.75
CA THR A 301 -30.24 13.31 -15.63
C THR A 301 -31.46 12.72 -16.34
N LEU A 302 -31.57 11.38 -16.39
CA LEU A 302 -32.64 10.69 -17.11
C LEU A 302 -34.02 10.91 -16.47
N TYR A 303 -34.10 10.83 -15.14
CA TYR A 303 -35.38 11.01 -14.43
C TYR A 303 -35.97 12.42 -14.64
N PRO A 304 -35.23 13.52 -14.41
CA PRO A 304 -35.73 14.87 -14.66
C PRO A 304 -36.10 15.11 -16.13
N ALA A 305 -35.30 14.62 -17.08
CA ALA A 305 -35.57 14.79 -18.51
C ALA A 305 -36.86 14.08 -18.95
N LEU A 306 -37.10 12.86 -18.44
CA LEU A 306 -38.35 12.14 -18.65
C LEU A 306 -39.53 12.90 -18.06
N ARG A 307 -39.37 13.48 -16.86
CA ARG A 307 -40.40 14.29 -16.22
C ARG A 307 -40.76 15.53 -17.06
N ALA A 308 -39.76 16.23 -17.60
CA ALA A 308 -39.96 17.39 -18.48
C ALA A 308 -40.76 17.06 -19.75
N SER A 309 -40.50 15.88 -20.35
CA SER A 309 -41.22 15.43 -21.55
C SER A 309 -42.72 15.18 -21.32
N LYS A 310 -43.13 14.92 -20.07
CA LYS A 310 -44.50 14.55 -19.68
C LYS A 310 -45.35 15.76 -19.28
N THR A 311 -44.80 16.97 -19.29
CA THR A 311 -45.50 18.22 -18.96
C THR A 311 -46.66 18.49 -19.93
N ARG A 312 -47.89 18.56 -19.45
CA ARG A 312 -49.09 18.84 -20.27
C ARG A 312 -49.22 20.35 -20.54
N PRO A 313 -49.26 20.81 -21.80
CA PRO A 313 -49.29 22.23 -22.10
C PRO A 313 -50.52 22.96 -21.54
N ALA A 314 -51.69 22.32 -21.56
CA ALA A 314 -52.95 22.92 -21.09
C ALA A 314 -52.97 23.17 -19.58
N GLU A 315 -52.36 22.28 -18.79
CA GLU A 315 -52.25 22.45 -17.33
C GLU A 315 -51.15 23.45 -16.96
N ALA A 316 -50.07 23.51 -17.74
CA ALA A 316 -48.95 24.43 -17.47
C ALA A 316 -49.32 25.90 -17.73
N LEU A 317 -50.18 26.18 -18.72
CA LEU A 317 -50.62 27.53 -19.08
C LEU A 317 -51.83 28.03 -18.27
N SER A 318 -52.47 27.18 -17.46
CA SER A 318 -53.65 27.57 -16.66
C SER A 318 -53.30 28.13 -15.28
N TYR A 319 -52.03 28.10 -14.88
CA TYR A 319 -51.53 28.60 -13.59
C TYR A 319 -50.82 29.96 -13.69
N GLU A 320 -50.87 30.60 -14.86
CA GLU A 320 -50.67 32.05 -15.06
C GLU A 320 -52.04 32.76 -15.11
#